data_AF-A0A9P8ZX43-F1
#
_entry.id   AF-A0A9P8ZX43-F1
#
_cell.length_a   1.000
_cell.length_b   1.000
_cell.length_c   1.000
_cell.angle_alpha   90.00
_cell.angle_beta   90.00
_cell.angle_gamma   90.00
#
_symmetry.space_group_name_H-M   'P 1'
#
loop_
_entity.id
_entity.type
_entity.pdbx_description
1 polymer ?
#
loop_
_entity_poly.entity_id
_entity_poly.type
_entity_poly.pdbx_seq_one_letter_code
_entity_poly.pdbx_strand_id
1 'polypeptide(L)'
;MGCPPVTRHEVEEVIKNFPQLPSLDEKFCLYNLPRVYLRCCKEHRFSMKHLLAFREVYADNIYENLTTLSEIWGRHAATIHKRWSRKYDVQKRKGYLKAVWPFISEIHRPDIEAAHQLKVGRLTEAPLEACLWPHLNLEDLAKAEPLIWMVNSRLQAFPSAFADVDHSFCTYALVNDLVPSYTEVSKDFQSHQLILRDKTCPCHYGELAENKEKDCGTDCNFNTNVDDAIIILQIQQRVYQFLVSICRQILQDVTKAGKDLIQDFEALEKPPVFELETGNLTSLEAAAIRAPYRVPVKIDIQRMVDMVKAKKHAAEDHLQSIREDPAYFEATLKNWSEHSVERYEPHLAEDGSRHWIKFKSWNWGDELIGKCIAGALYWSEMWRELLHRIRLFQDALDQKLDPKVDRVHRQLPEYIRKQLEGLLPYLIHFESDQVKLVVSSFLVAPGVRAHYMEDNISRVNSKDHKHISKVFDLLMALVSPEKSLGGLSSWGMLDQLERLRKKDPIVQKGITPHVAKLLSDLSVISECNRQVMLFQPWTGQILDDLAHRCDLGEITGAEFKSWEESVSGLIMRHMSPELVKLATPEEKRFHYPTHKRRTKEVVAQLQLAEINLANF
;
A
#
# COMPACT_ATOMS: atom_id res chain seq x y z
N MET A 1 38.17 10.11 13.06
CA MET A 1 38.84 8.96 13.69
C MET A 1 38.34 7.73 12.95
N GLY A 2 39.21 7.01 12.23
CA GLY A 2 38.80 5.83 11.47
C GLY A 2 38.46 4.69 12.42
N CYS A 3 37.23 4.19 12.39
CA CYS A 3 36.91 2.92 13.03
C CYS A 3 37.77 1.82 12.38
N PRO A 4 38.38 0.92 13.17
CA PRO A 4 39.04 -0.26 12.61
C PRO A 4 38.00 -1.12 11.89
N PRO A 5 38.35 -1.79 10.78
CA PRO A 5 37.42 -2.62 10.01
C PRO A 5 36.89 -3.77 10.88
N VAL A 6 35.57 -3.87 11.00
CA VAL A 6 34.87 -4.88 11.80
C VAL A 6 34.64 -6.09 10.90
N THR A 7 35.68 -6.92 10.75
CA THR A 7 35.78 -7.92 9.66
C THR A 7 34.68 -9.00 9.62
N ARG A 8 34.42 -9.56 8.42
CA ARG A 8 33.63 -10.79 8.14
C ARG A 8 33.88 -11.93 9.15
N HIS A 9 35.08 -12.00 9.70
CA HIS A 9 35.46 -12.93 10.77
C HIS A 9 34.57 -12.84 12.01
N GLU A 10 34.11 -11.65 12.40
CA GLU A 10 33.27 -11.46 13.57
C GLU A 10 31.84 -11.94 13.34
N VAL A 11 31.30 -11.76 12.13
CA VAL A 11 30.04 -12.39 11.73
C VAL A 11 30.19 -13.91 11.72
N GLU A 12 31.33 -14.43 11.26
CA GLU A 12 31.64 -15.85 11.32
C GLU A 12 31.77 -16.37 12.76
N GLU A 13 32.35 -15.61 13.68
CA GLU A 13 32.38 -15.93 15.11
C GLU A 13 30.99 -15.94 15.74
N VAL A 14 30.14 -14.96 15.41
CA VAL A 14 28.73 -14.93 15.80
C VAL A 14 28.04 -16.21 15.30
N ILE A 15 28.21 -16.57 14.02
CA ILE A 15 27.64 -17.80 13.45
C ILE A 15 28.15 -19.07 14.14
N LYS A 16 29.46 -19.14 14.45
CA LYS A 16 30.06 -20.29 15.19
C LYS A 16 29.43 -20.48 16.57
N ASN A 17 28.96 -19.41 17.22
CA ASN A 17 28.26 -19.47 18.50
C ASN A 17 26.82 -20.01 18.40
N PHE A 18 26.30 -20.29 17.19
CA PHE A 18 24.99 -20.89 16.94
C PHE A 18 25.11 -22.16 16.06
N PRO A 19 25.56 -23.29 16.63
CA PRO A 19 25.94 -24.51 15.88
C PRO A 19 24.78 -25.22 15.14
N GLN A 20 23.53 -24.83 15.39
CA GLN A 20 22.35 -25.27 14.64
C GLN A 20 22.10 -24.49 13.33
N LEU A 21 22.93 -23.49 13.01
CA LEU A 21 22.95 -22.85 11.70
C LEU A 21 23.83 -23.68 10.74
N PRO A 22 23.46 -23.84 9.45
CA PRO A 22 24.26 -24.58 8.49
C PRO A 22 25.67 -23.97 8.38
N SER A 23 26.70 -24.82 8.20
CA SER A 23 28.09 -24.39 8.05
C SER A 23 28.24 -23.35 6.92
N LEU A 24 29.16 -22.41 7.12
CA LEU A 24 29.59 -21.37 6.16
C LEU A 24 30.15 -21.98 4.86
N ASP A 25 29.28 -22.47 3.99
CA ASP A 25 29.60 -22.61 2.57
C ASP A 25 29.16 -21.30 1.88
N GLU A 26 30.04 -20.68 1.10
CA GLU A 26 29.92 -19.27 0.66
C GLU A 26 28.60 -18.97 -0.07
N LYS A 27 28.04 -19.95 -0.77
CA LYS A 27 26.75 -19.82 -1.48
C LYS A 27 25.51 -19.96 -0.59
N PHE A 28 25.62 -20.65 0.55
CA PHE A 28 24.47 -20.93 1.44
C PHE A 28 24.35 -19.92 2.59
N CYS A 29 25.43 -19.22 2.93
CA CYS A 29 25.49 -18.33 4.09
C CYS A 29 24.69 -17.03 3.93
N LEU A 30 24.72 -16.41 2.74
CA LEU A 30 24.02 -15.16 2.46
C LEU A 30 22.49 -15.28 2.50
N TYR A 31 21.95 -16.48 2.28
CA TYR A 31 20.51 -16.73 2.34
C TYR A 31 19.96 -16.69 3.78
N ASN A 32 20.81 -17.00 4.75
CA ASN A 32 20.39 -17.14 6.15
C ASN A 32 20.76 -15.93 7.00
N LEU A 33 21.54 -14.97 6.49
CA LEU A 33 22.01 -13.82 7.24
C LEU A 33 20.88 -13.03 7.95
N PRO A 34 19.71 -12.79 7.31
CA PRO A 34 18.52 -12.25 7.99
C PRO A 34 18.01 -13.11 9.16
N ARG A 35 18.02 -14.44 9.00
CA ARG A 35 17.61 -15.38 10.07
C ARG A 35 18.62 -15.41 11.21
N VAL A 36 19.92 -15.31 10.91
CA VAL A 36 20.98 -15.20 11.92
C VAL A 36 20.77 -13.94 12.73
N TYR A 37 20.59 -12.80 12.07
CA TYR A 37 20.32 -11.52 12.72
C TYR A 37 19.09 -11.62 13.65
N LEU A 38 17.95 -12.08 13.13
CA LEU A 38 16.70 -12.25 13.90
C LEU A 38 16.89 -13.15 15.13
N ARG A 39 17.68 -14.21 15.01
CA ARG A 39 17.96 -15.11 16.13
C ARG A 39 18.84 -14.45 17.18
N CYS A 40 19.90 -13.74 16.76
CA CYS A 40 20.76 -13.01 17.69
C CYS A 40 19.98 -11.94 18.47
N CYS A 41 19.02 -11.28 17.81
CA CYS A 41 18.07 -10.37 18.41
C CYS A 41 17.22 -11.06 19.50
N LYS A 42 16.53 -12.16 19.17
CA LYS A 42 15.69 -12.90 20.12
C LYS A 42 16.44 -13.39 21.36
N GLU A 43 17.69 -13.80 21.18
CA GLU A 43 18.52 -14.34 22.27
C GLU A 43 19.19 -13.25 23.14
N HIS A 44 18.91 -11.94 22.90
CA HIS A 44 19.46 -10.80 23.65
C HIS A 44 21.01 -10.76 23.67
N ARG A 45 21.66 -11.30 22.64
CA ARG A 45 23.13 -11.37 22.50
C ARG A 45 23.67 -10.36 21.48
N PHE A 46 22.94 -9.27 21.25
CA PHE A 46 23.23 -8.33 20.18
C PHE A 46 23.82 -7.04 20.74
N SER A 47 24.92 -6.57 20.14
CA SER A 47 25.64 -5.37 20.58
C SER A 47 25.82 -4.42 19.40
N MET A 48 26.22 -3.16 19.67
CA MET A 48 26.57 -2.20 18.62
C MET A 48 27.65 -2.73 17.68
N LYS A 49 28.61 -3.51 18.21
CA LYS A 49 29.64 -4.16 17.42
C LYS A 49 29.04 -5.16 16.42
N HIS A 50 28.09 -5.98 16.86
CA HIS A 50 27.39 -6.92 15.97
C HIS A 50 26.60 -6.18 14.87
N LEU A 51 25.89 -5.10 15.23
CA LEU A 51 25.15 -4.26 14.27
C LEU A 51 26.07 -3.76 13.15
N LEU A 52 27.21 -3.17 13.52
CA LEU A 52 28.17 -2.63 12.56
C LEU A 52 28.77 -3.73 11.66
N ALA A 53 29.06 -4.90 12.22
CA ALA A 53 29.54 -6.05 11.44
C ALA A 53 28.50 -6.53 10.40
N PHE A 54 27.23 -6.67 10.80
CA PHE A 54 26.14 -7.02 9.87
C PHE A 54 25.96 -5.95 8.79
N ARG A 55 25.97 -4.69 9.18
CA ARG A 55 25.89 -3.55 8.25
C ARG A 55 27.02 -3.59 7.23
N GLU A 56 28.28 -3.76 7.65
CA GLU A 56 29.43 -3.84 6.73
C GLU A 56 29.25 -4.97 5.72
N VAL A 57 28.90 -6.17 6.19
CA VAL A 57 28.64 -7.32 5.31
C VAL A 57 27.50 -7.04 4.32
N TYR A 58 26.39 -6.42 4.75
CA TYR A 58 25.31 -6.08 3.83
C TYR A 58 25.75 -5.06 2.78
N ALA A 59 26.41 -3.98 3.21
CA ALA A 59 26.87 -2.91 2.33
C ALA A 59 27.86 -3.43 1.27
N ASP A 60 28.86 -4.21 1.67
CA ASP A 60 29.85 -4.79 0.76
C ASP A 60 29.17 -5.67 -0.29
N ASN A 61 28.26 -6.55 0.15
CA ASN A 61 27.52 -7.42 -0.76
C ASN A 61 26.63 -6.65 -1.73
N ILE A 62 26.00 -5.55 -1.30
CA ILE A 62 25.18 -4.70 -2.19
C ILE A 62 26.04 -4.17 -3.32
N TYR A 63 27.18 -3.55 -3.02
CA TYR A 63 28.04 -2.93 -4.02
C TYR A 63 28.80 -3.95 -4.89
N GLU A 64 29.21 -5.08 -4.32
CA GLU A 64 29.82 -6.18 -5.10
C GLU A 64 28.84 -6.74 -6.12
N ASN A 65 27.59 -7.02 -5.70
CA ASN A 65 26.57 -7.52 -6.60
C ASN A 65 26.11 -6.45 -7.61
N LEU A 66 26.03 -5.17 -7.21
CA LEU A 66 25.75 -4.08 -8.14
C LEU A 66 26.83 -3.97 -9.23
N THR A 67 28.11 -4.02 -8.85
CA THR A 67 29.24 -4.00 -9.78
C THR A 67 29.19 -5.21 -10.72
N THR A 68 29.00 -6.41 -10.15
CA THR A 68 28.87 -7.65 -10.94
C THR A 68 27.69 -7.60 -11.91
N LEU A 69 26.53 -7.08 -11.46
CA LEU A 69 25.34 -6.94 -12.29
C LEU A 69 25.60 -5.96 -13.44
N SER A 70 26.27 -4.84 -13.16
CA SER A 70 26.66 -3.84 -14.16
C SER A 70 27.58 -4.44 -15.22
N GLU A 71 28.61 -5.19 -14.81
CA GLU A 71 29.54 -5.84 -15.74
C GLU A 71 28.86 -6.90 -16.63
N ILE A 72 27.97 -7.74 -16.05
CA ILE A 72 27.21 -8.74 -16.80
C ILE A 72 26.26 -8.04 -17.77
N TRP A 73 25.52 -7.04 -17.30
CA TRP A 73 24.55 -6.32 -18.13
C TRP A 73 25.24 -5.57 -19.27
N GLY A 74 26.36 -4.90 -18.97
CA GLY A 74 27.20 -4.18 -19.92
C GLY A 74 27.65 -5.02 -21.12
N ARG A 75 27.73 -6.36 -20.96
CA ARG A 75 28.14 -7.29 -22.02
C ARG A 75 26.97 -8.05 -22.65
N HIS A 76 25.97 -8.39 -21.85
CA HIS A 76 24.97 -9.39 -22.22
C HIS A 76 23.52 -8.89 -22.26
N ALA A 77 23.26 -7.60 -22.03
CA ALA A 77 21.89 -7.05 -21.95
C ALA A 77 20.97 -7.46 -23.12
N ALA A 78 21.45 -7.36 -24.37
CA ALA A 78 20.70 -7.77 -25.56
C ALA A 78 20.35 -9.27 -25.56
N THR A 79 21.31 -10.11 -25.14
CA THR A 79 21.15 -11.56 -25.06
C THR A 79 20.18 -11.94 -23.93
N ILE A 80 20.31 -11.31 -22.76
CA ILE A 80 19.43 -11.52 -21.60
C ILE A 80 18.00 -11.14 -21.98
N HIS A 81 17.78 -9.94 -22.52
CA HIS A 81 16.46 -9.48 -22.95
C HIS A 81 15.87 -10.41 -24.02
N LYS A 82 16.63 -10.73 -25.08
CA LYS A 82 16.15 -11.63 -26.14
C LYS A 82 15.75 -13.01 -25.61
N ARG A 83 16.48 -13.56 -24.64
CA ARG A 83 16.17 -14.87 -24.05
C ARG A 83 14.99 -14.83 -23.10
N TRP A 84 14.90 -13.79 -22.29
CA TRP A 84 13.81 -13.61 -21.35
C TRP A 84 12.49 -13.31 -22.06
N SER A 85 12.51 -12.41 -23.06
CA SER A 85 11.34 -11.94 -23.80
C SER A 85 10.81 -12.92 -24.85
N ARG A 86 11.40 -14.12 -25.01
CA ARG A 86 10.83 -15.17 -25.89
C ARG A 86 9.39 -15.49 -25.44
N LYS A 87 8.43 -15.19 -26.32
CA LYS A 87 7.01 -14.87 -26.01
C LYS A 87 6.18 -15.90 -25.22
N TYR A 88 6.61 -17.16 -25.06
CA TYR A 88 5.63 -18.23 -24.77
C TYR A 88 5.96 -19.21 -23.63
N ASP A 89 7.08 -19.10 -22.92
CA ASP A 89 7.44 -20.11 -21.91
C ASP A 89 7.54 -19.54 -20.48
N VAL A 90 6.37 -19.20 -19.93
CA VAL A 90 6.22 -18.81 -18.51
C VAL A 90 6.75 -19.90 -17.58
N GLN A 91 6.60 -21.19 -17.93
CA GLN A 91 7.07 -22.30 -17.10
C GLN A 91 8.59 -22.36 -17.05
N LYS A 92 9.27 -22.13 -18.16
CA LYS A 92 10.74 -22.02 -18.19
C LYS A 92 11.26 -20.81 -17.42
N ARG A 93 10.59 -19.65 -17.49
CA ARG A 93 10.92 -18.50 -16.64
C ARG A 93 10.75 -18.84 -15.15
N LYS A 94 9.64 -19.47 -14.77
CA LYS A 94 9.44 -19.99 -13.40
C LYS A 94 10.53 -20.99 -13.02
N GLY A 95 10.97 -21.85 -13.94
CA GLY A 95 12.07 -22.79 -13.74
C GLY A 95 13.41 -22.09 -13.47
N TYR A 96 13.73 -21.02 -14.21
CA TYR A 96 14.93 -20.21 -13.94
C TYR A 96 14.85 -19.50 -12.59
N LEU A 97 13.69 -18.93 -12.26
CA LEU A 97 13.46 -18.27 -10.97
C LEU A 97 13.61 -19.26 -9.81
N LYS A 98 12.97 -20.45 -9.89
CA LYS A 98 13.08 -21.51 -8.87
C LYS A 98 14.49 -22.11 -8.76
N ALA A 99 15.24 -22.17 -9.87
CA ALA A 99 16.63 -22.64 -9.85
C ALA A 99 17.56 -21.70 -9.07
N VAL A 100 17.29 -20.39 -9.14
CA VAL A 100 18.07 -19.37 -8.42
C VAL A 100 17.58 -19.20 -6.99
N TRP A 101 16.27 -19.29 -6.77
CA TRP A 101 15.67 -19.15 -5.46
C TRP A 101 14.57 -20.20 -5.26
N PRO A 102 14.90 -21.35 -4.64
CA PRO A 102 13.94 -22.42 -4.42
C PRO A 102 12.74 -22.02 -3.55
N PHE A 103 12.96 -21.09 -2.60
CA PHE A 103 11.94 -20.58 -1.67
C PHE A 103 11.20 -19.34 -2.19
N ILE A 104 11.33 -18.98 -3.47
CA ILE A 104 10.61 -17.85 -4.04
C ILE A 104 9.10 -18.08 -3.96
N SER A 105 8.36 -17.06 -3.54
CA SER A 105 6.91 -17.16 -3.37
C SER A 105 6.18 -17.34 -4.69
N GLU A 106 5.12 -18.14 -4.71
CA GLU A 106 4.39 -18.44 -5.96
C GLU A 106 3.41 -17.35 -6.40
N ILE A 107 2.95 -16.53 -5.45
CA ILE A 107 1.82 -15.60 -5.60
C ILE A 107 2.24 -14.15 -5.35
N HIS A 108 1.48 -13.20 -5.89
CA HIS A 108 1.63 -11.77 -5.57
C HIS A 108 1.20 -11.47 -4.12
N ARG A 109 1.96 -10.62 -3.40
CA ARG A 109 1.80 -10.32 -1.96
C ARG A 109 1.66 -11.56 -1.07
N PRO A 110 2.70 -12.42 -1.04
CA PRO A 110 2.70 -13.63 -0.24
C PRO A 110 2.65 -13.34 1.27
N ASP A 111 3.05 -12.16 1.72
CA ASP A 111 2.93 -11.65 3.08
C ASP A 111 1.47 -11.61 3.56
N ILE A 112 0.55 -11.15 2.71
CA ILE A 112 -0.89 -11.11 3.01
C ILE A 112 -1.47 -12.51 3.13
N GLU A 113 -1.05 -13.42 2.25
CA GLU A 113 -1.46 -14.83 2.34
C GLU A 113 -0.90 -15.49 3.60
N ALA A 114 0.36 -15.23 3.96
CA ALA A 114 0.98 -15.75 5.17
C ALA A 114 0.23 -15.29 6.42
N ALA A 115 -0.14 -14.00 6.50
CA ALA A 115 -0.94 -13.46 7.59
C ALA A 115 -2.31 -14.15 7.70
N HIS A 116 -2.99 -14.34 6.57
CA HIS A 116 -4.27 -15.07 6.54
C HIS A 116 -4.09 -16.52 7.02
N GLN A 117 -3.07 -17.23 6.54
CA GLN A 117 -2.81 -18.62 6.93
C GLN A 117 -2.43 -18.78 8.41
N LEU A 118 -1.73 -17.79 9.00
CA LEU A 118 -1.51 -17.72 10.45
C LEU A 118 -2.81 -17.54 11.21
N LYS A 119 -3.65 -16.59 10.78
CA LYS A 119 -4.94 -16.29 11.42
C LYS A 119 -5.88 -17.51 11.42
N VAL A 120 -5.87 -18.31 10.36
CA VAL A 120 -6.66 -19.55 10.27
C VAL A 120 -5.95 -20.79 10.85
N GLY A 121 -4.78 -20.63 11.45
CA GLY A 121 -4.04 -21.71 12.13
C GLY A 121 -3.41 -22.76 11.21
N ARG A 122 -3.20 -22.44 9.92
CA ARG A 122 -2.50 -23.35 8.98
C ARG A 122 -0.98 -23.17 8.99
N LEU A 123 -0.52 -22.00 9.42
CA LEU A 123 0.89 -21.74 9.70
C LEU A 123 1.06 -21.49 11.20
N THR A 124 2.23 -21.85 11.71
CA THR A 124 2.68 -21.47 13.06
C THR A 124 3.51 -20.19 13.01
N GLU A 125 4.26 -19.98 11.93
CA GLU A 125 5.10 -18.79 11.70
C GLU A 125 5.00 -18.37 10.22
N ALA A 126 5.08 -17.06 9.96
CA ALA A 126 5.12 -16.54 8.59
C ALA A 126 6.49 -16.82 7.94
N PRO A 127 6.55 -17.26 6.68
CA PRO A 127 7.82 -17.40 5.97
C PRO A 127 8.50 -16.05 5.81
N LEU A 128 9.75 -15.93 6.26
CA LEU A 128 10.52 -14.68 6.15
C LEU A 128 10.62 -14.20 4.70
N GLU A 129 10.76 -15.12 3.75
CA GLU A 129 10.81 -14.82 2.31
C GLU A 129 9.54 -14.13 1.81
N ALA A 130 8.38 -14.54 2.32
CA ALA A 130 7.10 -13.93 1.99
C ALA A 130 6.97 -12.52 2.56
N CYS A 131 7.51 -12.29 3.76
CA CYS A 131 7.41 -11.03 4.49
C CYS A 131 8.38 -9.94 3.99
N LEU A 132 9.66 -10.27 3.78
CA LEU A 132 10.69 -9.28 3.43
C LEU A 132 10.79 -9.00 1.93
N TRP A 133 10.46 -9.98 1.07
CA TRP A 133 10.53 -9.82 -0.39
C TRP A 133 9.22 -10.16 -1.11
N PRO A 134 8.07 -9.56 -0.72
CA PRO A 134 6.79 -9.89 -1.35
C PRO A 134 6.75 -9.53 -2.85
N HIS A 135 7.60 -8.60 -3.30
CA HIS A 135 7.76 -8.24 -4.70
C HIS A 135 8.60 -9.25 -5.51
N LEU A 136 9.35 -10.15 -4.87
CA LEU A 136 10.08 -11.23 -5.54
C LEU A 136 9.23 -12.50 -5.53
N ASN A 137 8.31 -12.59 -6.50
CA ASN A 137 7.37 -13.70 -6.63
C ASN A 137 7.24 -14.21 -8.08
N LEU A 138 6.77 -15.44 -8.24
CA LEU A 138 6.62 -16.08 -9.56
C LEU A 138 5.44 -15.55 -10.37
N GLU A 139 4.36 -15.08 -9.73
CA GLU A 139 3.18 -14.55 -10.41
C GLU A 139 3.52 -13.32 -11.26
N ASP A 140 4.37 -12.45 -10.73
CA ASP A 140 4.77 -11.21 -11.40
C ASP A 140 6.07 -11.36 -12.18
N LEU A 141 7.13 -11.90 -11.59
CA LEU A 141 8.44 -11.93 -12.25
C LEU A 141 8.46 -12.85 -13.47
N ALA A 142 7.59 -13.87 -13.56
CA ALA A 142 7.53 -14.74 -14.73
C ALA A 142 6.87 -14.07 -15.96
N LYS A 143 6.29 -12.87 -15.81
CA LYS A 143 5.89 -12.00 -16.92
C LYS A 143 7.14 -11.51 -17.68
N ALA A 144 6.97 -11.09 -18.93
CA ALA A 144 8.13 -10.81 -19.79
C ALA A 144 8.91 -9.56 -19.34
N GLU A 145 8.21 -8.59 -18.76
CA GLU A 145 8.71 -7.25 -18.54
C GLU A 145 9.26 -6.99 -17.13
N PRO A 146 8.60 -7.42 -16.03
CA PRO A 146 8.97 -7.03 -14.65
C PRO A 146 10.43 -7.30 -14.26
N LEU A 147 10.96 -8.48 -14.61
CA LEU A 147 12.37 -8.79 -14.29
C LEU A 147 13.34 -7.83 -15.01
N ILE A 148 13.08 -7.55 -16.29
CA ILE A 148 13.92 -6.66 -17.09
C ILE A 148 13.83 -5.22 -16.57
N TRP A 149 12.63 -4.77 -16.20
CA TRP A 149 12.41 -3.47 -15.60
C TRP A 149 13.19 -3.31 -14.29
N MET A 150 13.18 -4.34 -13.44
CA MET A 150 13.89 -4.34 -12.18
C MET A 150 15.41 -4.23 -12.39
N VAL A 151 15.98 -5.01 -13.33
CA VAL A 151 17.41 -4.93 -13.66
C VAL A 151 17.79 -3.54 -14.18
N ASN A 152 17.05 -3.02 -15.17
CA ASN A 152 17.31 -1.69 -15.74
C ASN A 152 17.27 -0.60 -14.67
N SER A 153 16.24 -0.62 -13.82
CA SER A 153 16.05 0.40 -12.80
C SER A 153 17.16 0.39 -11.76
N ARG A 154 17.54 -0.80 -11.27
CA ARG A 154 18.61 -0.97 -10.26
C ARG A 154 20.01 -0.63 -10.80
N LEU A 155 20.19 -0.59 -12.12
CA LEU A 155 21.44 -0.15 -12.76
C LEU A 155 21.47 1.35 -13.09
N GLN A 156 20.31 2.03 -13.05
CA GLN A 156 20.20 3.46 -13.40
C GLN A 156 20.19 4.40 -12.19
N ALA A 157 19.97 3.87 -10.99
CA ALA A 157 19.92 4.64 -9.76
C ALA A 157 20.73 3.95 -8.66
N PHE A 158 21.22 4.75 -7.71
CA PHE A 158 21.96 4.22 -6.57
C PHE A 158 21.05 3.41 -5.62
N PRO A 159 21.63 2.51 -4.80
CA PRO A 159 20.86 1.75 -3.82
C PRO A 159 20.00 2.63 -2.88
N SER A 160 20.47 3.79 -2.42
CA SER A 160 19.66 4.61 -1.49
C SER A 160 18.36 5.13 -2.13
N ALA A 161 18.34 5.30 -3.46
CA ALA A 161 17.16 5.76 -4.18
C ALA A 161 15.98 4.79 -4.08
N PHE A 162 16.23 3.53 -3.70
CA PHE A 162 15.21 2.50 -3.51
C PHE A 162 14.89 2.23 -2.03
N ALA A 163 15.59 2.86 -1.08
CA ALA A 163 15.50 2.53 0.35
C ALA A 163 14.06 2.57 0.88
N ASP A 164 13.35 3.68 0.64
CA ASP A 164 11.95 3.85 1.04
C ASP A 164 11.03 2.83 0.38
N VAL A 165 11.13 2.69 -0.94
CA VAL A 165 10.26 1.77 -1.70
C VAL A 165 10.51 0.32 -1.30
N ASP A 166 11.76 -0.08 -1.07
CA ASP A 166 12.12 -1.43 -0.58
C ASP A 166 11.51 -1.71 0.79
N HIS A 167 11.60 -0.75 1.72
CA HIS A 167 10.97 -0.85 3.04
C HIS A 167 9.44 -0.92 2.94
N SER A 168 8.84 -0.07 2.09
CA SER A 168 7.38 0.03 1.96
C SER A 168 6.70 -1.28 1.57
N PHE A 169 7.37 -2.14 0.81
CA PHE A 169 6.80 -3.41 0.39
C PHE A 169 6.71 -4.43 1.53
N CYS A 170 7.55 -4.33 2.57
CA CYS A 170 7.46 -5.19 3.74
C CYS A 170 6.65 -4.59 4.89
N THR A 171 6.21 -3.32 4.79
CA THR A 171 5.49 -2.62 5.86
C THR A 171 4.28 -3.40 6.37
N TYR A 172 3.50 -4.05 5.49
CA TYR A 172 2.36 -4.87 5.94
C TYR A 172 2.78 -5.99 6.90
N ALA A 173 3.91 -6.65 6.62
CA ALA A 173 4.42 -7.72 7.45
C ALA A 173 4.96 -7.20 8.79
N LEU A 174 5.65 -6.05 8.78
CA LEU A 174 6.17 -5.39 9.98
C LEU A 174 5.02 -4.97 10.92
N VAL A 175 4.04 -4.29 10.34
CA VAL A 175 2.84 -3.78 11.03
C VAL A 175 1.95 -4.89 11.62
N ASN A 176 2.00 -6.08 11.04
CA ASN A 176 1.25 -7.25 11.53
C ASN A 176 2.11 -8.21 12.35
N ASP A 177 3.30 -7.76 12.79
CA ASP A 177 4.22 -8.54 13.62
C ASP A 177 4.57 -9.91 13.01
N LEU A 178 4.52 -10.00 11.67
CA LEU A 178 4.87 -11.22 10.93
C LEU A 178 6.38 -11.42 10.85
N VAL A 179 7.13 -10.34 11.05
CA VAL A 179 8.58 -10.34 11.23
C VAL A 179 8.84 -9.87 12.66
N PRO A 180 9.67 -10.59 13.46
CA PRO A 180 10.01 -10.15 14.80
C PRO A 180 10.59 -8.73 14.78
N SER A 181 10.09 -7.86 15.67
CA SER A 181 10.64 -6.52 15.80
C SER A 181 12.11 -6.59 16.22
N TYR A 182 12.94 -5.81 15.55
CA TYR A 182 14.36 -5.68 15.86
C TYR A 182 14.62 -4.73 17.05
N THR A 183 13.58 -4.02 17.52
CA THR A 183 13.64 -2.98 18.57
C THR A 183 13.76 -3.50 20.01
N GLU A 184 13.38 -4.76 20.31
CA GLU A 184 13.46 -5.31 21.67
C GLU A 184 14.91 -5.50 22.16
N VAL A 185 15.88 -5.23 21.29
CA VAL A 185 17.21 -5.82 21.32
C VAL A 185 18.26 -4.93 21.99
N SER A 186 18.09 -3.61 22.04
CA SER A 186 18.79 -2.76 23.03
C SER A 186 18.27 -1.32 23.04
N LYS A 187 18.07 -0.76 24.25
CA LYS A 187 17.84 0.68 24.44
C LYS A 187 18.95 1.55 23.83
N ASP A 188 20.16 0.99 23.66
CA ASP A 188 21.32 1.68 23.10
C ASP A 188 21.12 2.10 21.63
N PHE A 189 20.20 1.46 20.90
CA PHE A 189 19.93 1.79 19.50
C PHE A 189 18.89 2.90 19.34
N GLN A 190 18.08 3.19 20.36
CA GLN A 190 17.00 4.18 20.29
C GLN A 190 17.52 5.62 20.15
N SER A 191 18.77 5.88 20.53
CA SER A 191 19.43 7.17 20.36
C SER A 191 20.21 7.30 19.04
N HIS A 192 20.10 6.34 18.13
CA HIS A 192 20.86 6.30 16.88
C HIS A 192 19.97 6.13 15.64
N GLN A 193 20.51 6.56 14.51
CA GLN A 193 19.96 6.35 13.15
C GLN A 193 21.06 5.79 12.25
N LEU A 194 20.66 5.10 11.19
CA LEU A 194 21.58 4.69 10.13
C LEU A 194 21.35 5.56 8.88
N ILE A 195 22.46 6.01 8.30
CA ILE A 195 22.50 6.89 7.15
C ILE A 195 22.99 6.12 5.92
N LEU A 196 22.15 6.04 4.89
CA LEU A 196 22.50 5.49 3.59
C LEU A 196 23.05 6.61 2.70
N ARG A 197 24.38 6.70 2.58
CA ARG A 197 25.03 7.66 1.67
C ARG A 197 25.48 6.94 0.40
N ASP A 198 25.03 7.40 -0.77
CA ASP A 198 25.61 6.93 -2.03
C ASP A 198 26.93 7.63 -2.24
N LYS A 199 27.99 6.95 -1.82
CA LYS A 199 29.36 7.28 -2.16
C LYS A 199 29.94 6.11 -2.95
N THR A 200 31.09 6.32 -3.57
CA THR A 200 31.82 5.26 -4.27
C THR A 200 32.36 4.17 -3.32
N CYS A 201 32.25 4.35 -2.00
CA CYS A 201 32.69 3.40 -0.99
C CYS A 201 31.51 2.78 -0.22
N PRO A 202 31.41 1.44 -0.14
CA PRO A 202 30.42 0.74 0.70
C PRO A 202 30.50 1.12 2.19
N CYS A 203 31.68 1.56 2.64
CA CYS A 203 31.93 2.02 3.99
C CYS A 203 31.05 3.18 4.45
N HIS A 204 30.43 3.94 3.53
CA HIS A 204 29.52 5.05 3.87
C HIS A 204 28.03 4.70 3.75
N TYR A 205 27.69 3.47 3.33
CA TYR A 205 26.32 3.03 3.14
C TYR A 205 25.77 2.32 4.39
N GLY A 206 25.00 3.04 5.21
CA GLY A 206 24.49 2.59 6.52
C GLY A 206 25.33 3.08 7.70
N GLU A 207 25.90 4.27 7.63
CA GLU A 207 26.69 4.83 8.75
C GLU A 207 25.82 5.11 9.97
N LEU A 208 26.30 4.77 11.16
CA LEU A 208 25.64 5.08 12.41
C LEU A 208 25.86 6.56 12.78
N ALA A 209 24.77 7.25 13.13
CA ALA A 209 24.78 8.61 13.65
C ALA A 209 23.92 8.71 14.91
N GLU A 210 24.28 9.59 15.84
CA GLU A 210 23.47 9.87 17.04
C GLU A 210 22.29 10.80 16.70
N ASN A 211 21.11 10.53 17.24
CA ASN A 211 19.88 11.30 17.00
C ASN A 211 19.98 12.77 17.48
N LYS A 212 20.94 13.08 18.35
CA LYS A 212 21.20 14.45 18.82
C LYS A 212 21.89 15.31 17.76
N GLU A 213 22.53 14.70 16.76
CA GLU A 213 23.00 15.40 15.58
C GLU A 213 21.77 15.71 14.71
N LYS A 214 21.07 16.81 15.02
CA LYS A 214 19.94 17.34 14.21
C LYS A 214 20.32 17.71 12.76
N ASP A 215 21.55 17.44 12.37
CA ASP A 215 22.14 17.84 11.11
C ASP A 215 23.10 16.73 10.67
N CYS A 216 22.55 15.59 10.21
CA CYS A 216 23.32 14.84 9.23
C CYS A 216 23.44 15.80 8.04
N GLY A 217 24.61 16.44 7.91
CA GLY A 217 24.80 17.57 7.01
C GLY A 217 24.45 17.27 5.54
N THR A 218 24.86 18.15 4.63
CA THR A 218 24.46 18.15 3.19
C THR A 218 24.71 16.86 2.37
N ASP A 219 25.23 15.78 2.97
CA ASP A 219 25.71 14.54 2.36
C ASP A 219 24.90 13.24 2.67
N CYS A 220 23.78 13.24 3.42
CA CYS A 220 22.96 12.02 3.69
C CYS A 220 21.92 11.73 2.58
N ASN A 221 21.94 10.60 1.85
CA ASN A 221 20.94 10.41 0.77
C ASN A 221 19.61 9.86 1.29
N PHE A 222 19.67 9.05 2.34
CA PHE A 222 18.52 8.59 3.11
C PHE A 222 18.96 8.32 4.55
N ASN A 223 18.10 8.56 5.54
CA ASN A 223 18.34 8.20 6.93
C ASN A 223 17.05 7.66 7.54
N THR A 224 17.17 6.67 8.41
CA THR A 224 16.04 6.12 9.16
C THR A 224 16.55 5.51 10.46
N ASN A 225 15.64 5.08 11.33
CA ASN A 225 15.98 4.35 12.54
C ASN A 225 16.79 3.07 12.21
N VAL A 226 17.48 2.55 13.22
CA VAL A 226 18.39 1.39 13.03
C VAL A 226 17.65 0.17 12.48
N ASP A 227 16.43 -0.08 12.93
CA ASP A 227 15.66 -1.28 12.58
C ASP A 227 15.24 -1.28 11.12
N ASP A 228 14.64 -0.18 10.67
CA ASP A 228 14.21 0.01 9.29
C ASP A 228 15.40 -0.01 8.34
N ALA A 229 16.52 0.63 8.73
CA ALA A 229 17.72 0.64 7.90
C ALA A 229 18.32 -0.77 7.75
N ILE A 230 18.33 -1.59 8.80
CA ILE A 230 18.80 -2.97 8.69
C ILE A 230 17.87 -3.80 7.81
N ILE A 231 16.55 -3.61 7.92
CA ILE A 231 15.58 -4.25 7.01
C ILE A 231 15.87 -3.85 5.56
N ILE A 232 16.08 -2.56 5.30
CA ILE A 232 16.42 -2.06 3.96
C ILE A 232 17.70 -2.72 3.43
N LEU A 233 18.75 -2.79 4.25
CA LEU A 233 20.02 -3.42 3.88
C LEU A 233 19.83 -4.91 3.55
N GLN A 234 19.05 -5.65 4.34
CA GLN A 234 18.69 -7.05 4.06
C GLN A 234 17.94 -7.18 2.73
N ILE A 235 16.96 -6.30 2.50
CA ILE A 235 16.15 -6.33 1.28
C ILE A 235 17.01 -6.09 0.06
N GLN A 236 17.81 -5.02 0.07
CA GLN A 236 18.66 -4.61 -1.03
C GLN A 236 19.75 -5.63 -1.34
N GLN A 237 20.46 -6.13 -0.33
CA GLN A 237 21.50 -7.14 -0.50
C GLN A 237 20.94 -8.37 -1.22
N ARG A 238 19.76 -8.83 -0.80
CA ARG A 238 19.10 -9.99 -1.40
C ARG A 238 18.60 -9.71 -2.82
N VAL A 239 18.04 -8.52 -3.07
CA VAL A 239 17.61 -8.08 -4.41
C VAL A 239 18.78 -8.13 -5.39
N TYR A 240 19.92 -7.49 -5.08
CA TYR A 240 21.07 -7.47 -5.98
C TYR A 240 21.66 -8.86 -6.21
N GLN A 241 21.77 -9.67 -5.15
CA GLN A 241 22.22 -11.06 -5.26
C GLN A 241 21.31 -11.90 -6.18
N PHE A 242 19.99 -11.73 -6.04
CA PHE A 242 19.00 -12.40 -6.88
C PHE A 242 19.15 -11.99 -8.35
N LEU A 243 19.31 -10.69 -8.64
CA LEU A 243 19.47 -10.16 -10.00
C LEU A 243 20.74 -10.67 -10.70
N VAL A 244 21.88 -10.74 -9.99
CA VAL A 244 23.10 -11.35 -10.53
C VAL A 244 22.88 -12.83 -10.85
N SER A 245 22.27 -13.56 -9.91
CA SER A 245 22.08 -15.00 -10.02
C SER A 245 21.12 -15.37 -11.15
N ILE A 246 20.04 -14.61 -11.34
CA ILE A 246 19.10 -14.84 -12.44
C ILE A 246 19.69 -14.47 -13.81
N CYS A 247 20.51 -13.41 -13.90
CA CYS A 247 21.24 -13.12 -15.13
C CYS A 247 22.21 -14.26 -15.50
N ARG A 248 22.95 -14.79 -14.53
CA ARG A 248 23.82 -15.98 -14.71
C ARG A 248 23.01 -17.20 -15.15
N GLN A 249 21.84 -17.44 -14.56
CA GLN A 249 20.98 -18.57 -14.91
C GLN A 249 20.40 -18.47 -16.34
N ILE A 250 20.06 -17.26 -16.79
CA ILE A 250 19.64 -16.99 -18.18
C ILE A 250 20.79 -17.24 -19.18
N LEU A 251 22.04 -17.03 -18.74
CA LEU A 251 23.27 -17.21 -19.50
C LEU A 251 23.98 -18.55 -19.21
N GLN A 252 23.30 -19.52 -18.61
CA GLN A 252 23.90 -20.77 -18.12
C GLN A 252 24.59 -21.62 -19.20
N ASP A 253 24.20 -21.49 -20.46
CA ASP A 253 24.83 -22.16 -21.61
C ASP A 253 26.20 -21.56 -21.93
N VAL A 254 26.38 -20.25 -21.72
CA VAL A 254 27.67 -19.56 -21.89
C VAL A 254 28.65 -20.05 -20.84
N THR A 255 28.21 -20.13 -19.58
CA THR A 255 29.04 -20.66 -18.49
C THR A 255 29.28 -22.16 -18.62
N LYS A 256 28.30 -22.95 -19.07
CA LYS A 256 28.47 -24.39 -19.39
C LYS A 256 29.43 -24.62 -20.55
N ALA A 257 29.58 -23.66 -21.45
CA ALA A 257 30.57 -23.70 -22.52
C ALA A 257 31.99 -23.31 -22.04
N GLY A 258 32.19 -23.12 -20.72
CA GLY A 258 33.49 -22.81 -20.12
C GLY A 258 33.89 -21.34 -20.25
N LYS A 259 32.98 -20.45 -20.66
CA LYS A 259 33.27 -19.01 -20.79
C LYS A 259 32.89 -18.24 -19.52
N ASP A 260 33.76 -17.32 -19.12
CA ASP A 260 33.46 -16.32 -18.11
C ASP A 260 32.60 -15.18 -18.70
N LEU A 261 31.57 -14.77 -17.96
CA LEU A 261 30.62 -13.77 -18.47
C LEU A 261 31.21 -12.36 -18.56
N ILE A 262 32.34 -12.09 -17.90
CA ILE A 262 32.97 -10.77 -17.80
C ILE A 262 34.30 -10.75 -18.57
N GLN A 263 35.16 -11.74 -18.38
CA GLN A 263 36.51 -11.77 -18.97
C GLN A 263 36.51 -12.11 -20.46
N ASP A 264 35.61 -12.98 -20.93
CA ASP A 264 35.60 -13.47 -22.32
C ASP A 264 34.77 -12.62 -23.29
N PHE A 265 34.19 -11.50 -22.82
CA PHE A 265 33.31 -10.66 -23.61
C PHE A 265 33.66 -9.19 -23.42
N GLU A 266 33.72 -8.44 -24.52
CA GLU A 266 33.94 -7.00 -24.50
C GLU A 266 32.68 -6.27 -24.01
N ALA A 267 32.87 -5.23 -23.19
CA ALA A 267 31.78 -4.38 -22.75
C ALA A 267 31.18 -3.60 -23.95
N LEU A 268 29.86 -3.53 -24.00
CA LEU A 268 29.16 -2.71 -24.99
C LEU A 268 29.42 -1.23 -24.69
N GLU A 269 29.77 -0.44 -25.71
CA GLU A 269 29.98 1.01 -25.56
C GLU A 269 28.76 1.71 -24.94
N LYS A 270 27.56 1.25 -25.28
CA LYS A 270 26.28 1.67 -24.69
C LYS A 270 25.39 0.45 -24.52
N PRO A 271 25.26 -0.12 -23.31
CA PRO A 271 24.32 -1.21 -23.09
C PRO A 271 22.90 -0.73 -23.39
N PRO A 272 22.08 -1.55 -24.07
CA PRO A 272 20.71 -1.19 -24.39
C PRO A 272 19.91 -0.97 -23.11
N VAL A 273 19.33 0.21 -22.98
CA VAL A 273 18.27 0.48 -22.02
C VAL A 273 16.97 0.08 -22.70
N PHE A 274 16.34 -0.99 -22.21
CA PHE A 274 15.04 -1.39 -22.72
C PHE A 274 13.99 -0.43 -22.17
N GLU A 275 13.45 0.40 -23.07
CA GLU A 275 12.39 1.34 -22.73
C GLU A 275 11.24 0.59 -22.06
N LEU A 276 10.93 1.05 -20.87
CA LEU A 276 9.71 0.72 -20.17
C LEU A 276 8.57 1.15 -21.09
N GLU A 277 7.77 0.23 -21.64
CA GLU A 277 6.56 0.63 -22.36
C GLU A 277 5.79 1.64 -21.48
N THR A 278 5.78 2.88 -21.94
CA THR A 278 5.03 4.00 -21.36
C THR A 278 3.53 3.86 -21.63
N GLY A 279 3.14 2.75 -22.30
CA GLY A 279 1.78 2.32 -22.57
C GLY A 279 0.89 2.70 -21.42
N ASN A 280 0.13 3.76 -21.70
CA ASN A 280 -0.78 4.52 -20.86
C ASN A 280 -0.85 4.01 -19.41
N LEU A 281 -0.22 4.75 -18.49
CA LEU A 281 -0.43 4.65 -17.04
C LEU A 281 -1.87 5.00 -16.60
N THR A 282 -2.86 4.85 -17.50
CA THR A 282 -4.24 5.29 -17.28
C THR A 282 -4.98 4.44 -16.25
N SER A 283 -4.54 3.21 -15.97
CA SER A 283 -5.12 2.38 -14.90
C SER A 283 -4.20 2.27 -13.68
N LEU A 284 -4.77 2.47 -12.48
CA LEU A 284 -4.08 2.30 -11.19
C LEU A 284 -3.47 0.89 -11.04
N GLU A 285 -4.14 -0.14 -11.54
CA GLU A 285 -3.67 -1.53 -11.54
C GLU A 285 -2.34 -1.71 -12.31
N ALA A 286 -2.23 -1.10 -13.49
CA ALA A 286 -0.99 -1.18 -14.28
C ALA A 286 0.17 -0.45 -13.59
N ALA A 287 -0.11 0.68 -12.93
CA ALA A 287 0.88 1.35 -12.08
C ALA A 287 1.30 0.44 -10.92
N ALA A 288 0.37 -0.37 -10.41
CA ALA A 288 0.62 -1.20 -9.25
C ALA A 288 1.57 -2.36 -9.46
N ILE A 289 1.38 -3.07 -10.56
CA ILE A 289 2.28 -4.14 -10.97
C ILE A 289 3.69 -3.60 -11.26
N ARG A 290 3.80 -2.33 -11.70
CA ARG A 290 5.06 -1.70 -12.12
C ARG A 290 5.88 -1.13 -10.96
N ALA A 291 5.22 -0.62 -9.92
CA ALA A 291 5.86 0.11 -8.82
C ALA A 291 7.12 -0.56 -8.22
N PRO A 292 7.13 -1.86 -7.88
CA PRO A 292 8.31 -2.48 -7.26
C PRO A 292 9.52 -2.65 -8.18
N TYR A 293 9.32 -2.52 -9.49
CA TYR A 293 10.34 -2.85 -10.49
C TYR A 293 10.85 -1.61 -11.23
N ARG A 294 10.48 -0.41 -10.77
CA ARG A 294 10.89 0.87 -11.37
C ARG A 294 11.66 1.72 -10.38
N VAL A 295 12.48 2.64 -10.89
CA VAL A 295 13.01 3.74 -10.08
C VAL A 295 11.82 4.50 -9.48
N PRO A 296 11.84 4.84 -8.19
CA PRO A 296 10.71 5.53 -7.57
C PRO A 296 10.34 6.79 -8.35
N VAL A 297 9.06 6.89 -8.68
CA VAL A 297 8.55 7.97 -9.53
C VAL A 297 8.54 9.26 -8.71
N LYS A 298 8.87 10.38 -9.34
CA LYS A 298 8.60 11.70 -8.75
C LYS A 298 7.10 11.83 -8.46
N ILE A 299 6.76 12.59 -7.42
CA ILE A 299 5.37 12.92 -7.14
C ILE A 299 4.68 13.51 -8.38
N ASP A 300 3.50 13.00 -8.71
CA ASP A 300 2.69 13.46 -9.83
C ASP A 300 1.43 14.17 -9.29
N ILE A 301 1.61 15.44 -8.95
CA ILE A 301 0.56 16.27 -8.34
C ILE A 301 -0.54 16.58 -9.34
N GLN A 302 -0.21 16.74 -10.62
CA GLN A 302 -1.21 16.99 -11.65
C GLN A 302 -2.18 15.82 -11.76
N ARG A 303 -1.67 14.58 -11.72
CA ARG A 303 -2.52 13.39 -11.66
C ARG A 303 -3.43 13.37 -10.44
N MET A 304 -2.93 13.76 -9.26
CA MET A 304 -3.78 13.88 -8.07
C MET A 304 -4.91 14.89 -8.29
N VAL A 305 -4.58 16.07 -8.82
CA VAL A 305 -5.55 17.13 -9.14
C VAL A 305 -6.62 16.62 -10.10
N ASP A 306 -6.23 15.93 -11.18
CA ASP A 306 -7.16 15.43 -12.18
C ASP A 306 -8.10 14.36 -11.60
N MET A 307 -7.57 13.42 -10.81
CA MET A 307 -8.36 12.36 -10.16
C MET A 307 -9.35 12.93 -9.13
N VAL A 308 -8.90 13.84 -8.26
CA VAL A 308 -9.73 14.45 -7.22
C VAL A 308 -10.77 15.39 -7.85
N LYS A 309 -10.41 16.14 -8.89
CA LYS A 309 -11.35 16.97 -9.64
C LYS A 309 -12.46 16.14 -10.29
N ALA A 310 -12.12 14.99 -10.88
CA ALA A 310 -13.12 14.07 -11.42
C ALA A 310 -14.08 13.55 -10.35
N LYS A 311 -13.56 13.21 -9.15
CA LYS A 311 -14.39 12.77 -8.02
C LYS A 311 -15.27 13.88 -7.45
N LYS A 312 -14.75 15.10 -7.38
CA LYS A 312 -15.53 16.30 -7.03
C LYS A 312 -16.73 16.48 -7.97
N HIS A 313 -16.50 16.49 -9.29
CA HIS A 313 -17.60 16.64 -10.26
C HIS A 313 -18.61 15.49 -10.12
N ALA A 314 -18.15 14.25 -9.96
CA ALA A 314 -19.05 13.11 -9.75
C ALA A 314 -19.88 13.23 -8.46
N ALA A 315 -19.35 13.85 -7.40
CA ALA A 315 -20.09 14.11 -6.17
C ALA A 315 -21.12 15.24 -6.34
N GLU A 316 -20.79 16.29 -7.09
CA GLU A 316 -21.71 17.37 -7.45
C GLU A 316 -22.87 16.83 -8.32
N ASP A 317 -22.56 16.01 -9.33
CA ASP A 317 -23.55 15.33 -10.18
C ASP A 317 -24.44 14.38 -9.35
N HIS A 318 -23.87 13.71 -8.33
CA HIS A 318 -24.61 12.85 -7.41
C HIS A 318 -25.62 13.64 -6.56
N LEU A 319 -25.21 14.78 -6.00
CA LEU A 319 -26.11 15.67 -5.25
C LEU A 319 -27.23 16.22 -6.14
N GLN A 320 -26.90 16.64 -7.35
CA GLN A 320 -27.89 17.11 -8.31
C GLN A 320 -28.89 16.01 -8.68
N SER A 321 -28.41 14.79 -8.93
CA SER A 321 -29.26 13.63 -9.27
C SER A 321 -30.19 13.24 -8.12
N ILE A 322 -29.73 13.32 -6.86
CA ILE A 322 -30.56 13.10 -5.67
C ILE A 322 -31.69 14.13 -5.60
N ARG A 323 -31.45 15.37 -6.04
CA ARG A 323 -32.41 16.47 -6.00
C ARG A 323 -33.38 16.49 -7.18
N GLU A 324 -32.97 16.02 -8.36
CA GLU A 324 -33.71 16.22 -9.61
C GLU A 324 -34.34 14.95 -10.20
N ASP A 325 -33.86 13.76 -9.86
CA ASP A 325 -34.35 12.49 -10.43
C ASP A 325 -35.01 11.61 -9.34
N PRO A 326 -36.36 11.47 -9.34
CA PRO A 326 -37.07 10.64 -8.36
C PRO A 326 -36.67 9.17 -8.39
N ALA A 327 -36.37 8.63 -9.58
CA ALA A 327 -35.95 7.24 -9.74
C ALA A 327 -34.56 7.03 -9.12
N TYR A 328 -33.66 7.97 -9.37
CA TYR A 328 -32.31 7.94 -8.82
C TYR A 328 -32.33 8.12 -7.29
N PHE A 329 -33.18 9.01 -6.78
CA PHE A 329 -33.37 9.20 -5.35
C PHE A 329 -33.88 7.93 -4.66
N GLU A 330 -34.95 7.31 -5.18
CA GLU A 330 -35.50 6.04 -4.66
C GLU A 330 -34.43 4.93 -4.67
N ALA A 331 -33.70 4.80 -5.79
CA ALA A 331 -32.64 3.80 -5.92
C ALA A 331 -31.49 4.03 -4.94
N THR A 332 -31.12 5.30 -4.71
CA THR A 332 -30.05 5.68 -3.78
C THR A 332 -30.43 5.36 -2.34
N LEU A 333 -31.65 5.73 -1.90
CA LEU A 333 -32.17 5.38 -0.57
C LEU A 333 -32.22 3.87 -0.36
N LYS A 334 -32.68 3.12 -1.37
CA LYS A 334 -32.73 1.66 -1.31
C LYS A 334 -31.33 1.06 -1.18
N ASN A 335 -30.36 1.54 -1.96
CA ASN A 335 -28.98 1.07 -1.89
C ASN A 335 -28.38 1.32 -0.50
N TRP A 336 -28.51 2.53 0.04
CA TRP A 336 -28.07 2.86 1.40
C TRP A 336 -28.75 1.97 2.44
N SER A 337 -30.08 1.78 2.32
CA SER A 337 -30.85 0.92 3.21
C SER A 337 -30.35 -0.52 3.18
N GLU A 338 -30.03 -1.06 2.00
CA GLU A 338 -29.57 -2.44 1.86
C GLU A 338 -28.17 -2.68 2.42
N HIS A 339 -27.35 -1.63 2.58
CA HIS A 339 -25.96 -1.67 3.06
C HIS A 339 -25.78 -1.01 4.44
N SER A 340 -26.86 -0.71 5.16
CA SER A 340 -26.81 -0.16 6.52
C SER A 340 -26.85 -1.30 7.54
N VAL A 341 -25.86 -1.34 8.44
CA VAL A 341 -25.72 -2.39 9.45
C VAL A 341 -26.91 -2.38 10.41
N GLU A 342 -27.39 -1.19 10.71
CA GLU A 342 -28.47 -0.93 11.64
C GLU A 342 -29.78 -1.58 11.19
N ARG A 343 -29.97 -1.81 9.88
CA ARG A 343 -31.17 -2.47 9.32
C ARG A 343 -31.30 -3.96 9.69
N TYR A 344 -30.23 -4.59 10.15
CA TYR A 344 -30.19 -6.03 10.36
C TYR A 344 -29.88 -6.35 11.83
N GLU A 345 -30.59 -7.33 12.37
CA GLU A 345 -30.28 -7.95 13.66
C GLU A 345 -29.80 -9.38 13.45
N PRO A 346 -28.87 -9.86 14.27
CA PRO A 346 -28.51 -11.27 14.26
C PRO A 346 -29.64 -12.13 14.87
N HIS A 347 -29.86 -13.30 14.28
CA HIS A 347 -30.89 -14.25 14.68
C HIS A 347 -30.33 -15.66 14.74
N LEU A 348 -30.67 -16.41 15.78
CA LEU A 348 -30.32 -17.82 15.94
C LEU A 348 -31.38 -18.69 15.27
N ALA A 349 -31.01 -19.37 14.18
CA ALA A 349 -31.83 -20.38 13.53
C ALA A 349 -31.91 -21.68 14.35
N GLU A 350 -32.91 -22.50 14.05
CA GLU A 350 -33.22 -23.74 14.79
C GLU A 350 -32.10 -24.80 14.70
N ASP A 351 -31.27 -24.76 13.66
CA ASP A 351 -30.10 -25.63 13.48
C ASP A 351 -28.86 -25.15 14.27
N GLY A 352 -28.99 -24.07 15.06
CA GLY A 352 -27.92 -23.46 15.83
C GLY A 352 -27.04 -22.49 15.02
N SER A 353 -27.31 -22.29 13.73
CA SER A 353 -26.65 -21.27 12.92
C SER A 353 -27.19 -19.88 13.25
N ARG A 354 -26.35 -18.84 13.15
CA ARG A 354 -26.75 -17.45 13.40
C ARG A 354 -26.67 -16.65 12.10
N HIS A 355 -27.75 -15.98 11.72
CA HIS A 355 -27.89 -15.23 10.47
C HIS A 355 -28.45 -13.83 10.68
N TRP A 356 -28.13 -12.91 9.78
CA TRP A 356 -28.71 -11.57 9.78
C TRP A 356 -30.15 -11.58 9.24
N ILE A 357 -31.10 -11.14 10.06
CA ILE A 357 -32.51 -10.94 9.68
C ILE A 357 -32.82 -9.45 9.62
N LYS A 358 -33.66 -9.06 8.66
CA LYS A 358 -34.13 -7.68 8.53
C LYS A 358 -35.04 -7.31 9.70
N PHE A 359 -34.83 -6.12 10.26
CA PHE A 359 -35.82 -5.51 11.16
C PHE A 359 -37.19 -5.44 10.48
N LYS A 360 -38.21 -6.02 11.13
CA LYS A 360 -39.60 -5.98 10.63
C LYS A 360 -40.17 -4.55 10.63
N SER A 361 -39.70 -3.70 11.55
CA SER A 361 -40.13 -2.31 11.72
C SER A 361 -38.95 -1.33 11.61
N TRP A 362 -38.13 -1.48 10.57
CA TRP A 362 -37.03 -0.56 10.30
C TRP A 362 -37.57 0.86 10.07
N ASN A 363 -37.14 1.82 10.88
CA ASN A 363 -37.55 3.21 10.73
C ASN A 363 -36.77 3.85 9.58
N TRP A 364 -37.47 4.19 8.49
CA TRP A 364 -36.88 4.90 7.35
C TRP A 364 -36.45 6.33 7.69
N GLY A 365 -36.87 6.87 8.85
CA GLY A 365 -36.77 8.27 9.27
C GLY A 365 -35.34 8.82 9.46
N ASP A 366 -35.13 9.56 10.56
CA ASP A 366 -34.00 10.49 10.75
C ASP A 366 -32.63 9.82 10.53
N GLU A 367 -32.54 8.52 10.80
CA GLU A 367 -31.29 7.78 10.76
C GLU A 367 -30.85 7.37 9.35
N LEU A 368 -31.72 6.84 8.48
CA LEU A 368 -31.31 6.37 7.15
C LEU A 368 -31.29 7.51 6.13
N ILE A 369 -32.38 8.28 6.05
CA ILE A 369 -32.48 9.41 5.12
C ILE A 369 -31.45 10.47 5.50
N GLY A 370 -31.32 10.74 6.80
CA GLY A 370 -30.30 11.64 7.32
C GLY A 370 -28.89 11.19 6.94
N LYS A 371 -28.51 9.93 7.20
CA LYS A 371 -27.19 9.41 6.81
C LYS A 371 -26.96 9.46 5.29
N CYS A 372 -27.98 9.18 4.48
CA CYS A 372 -27.87 9.21 3.02
C CYS A 372 -27.57 10.62 2.50
N ILE A 373 -28.35 11.62 2.92
CA ILE A 373 -28.20 13.02 2.50
C ILE A 373 -26.95 13.64 3.12
N ALA A 374 -26.75 13.45 4.42
CA ALA A 374 -25.56 13.90 5.14
C ALA A 374 -24.30 13.34 4.50
N GLY A 375 -24.30 12.05 4.14
CA GLY A 375 -23.21 11.40 3.44
C GLY A 375 -22.93 12.03 2.08
N ALA A 376 -23.97 12.28 1.26
CA ALA A 376 -23.79 12.91 -0.05
C ALA A 376 -23.21 14.33 0.06
N LEU A 377 -23.67 15.12 1.04
CA LEU A 377 -23.15 16.46 1.32
C LEU A 377 -21.70 16.39 1.84
N TYR A 378 -21.44 15.56 2.85
CA TYR A 378 -20.12 15.38 3.43
C TYR A 378 -19.09 15.01 2.37
N TRP A 379 -19.36 13.99 1.53
CA TRP A 379 -18.42 13.56 0.50
C TRP A 379 -18.20 14.61 -0.57
N SER A 380 -19.21 15.43 -0.91
CA SER A 380 -19.02 16.57 -1.82
C SER A 380 -18.04 17.60 -1.24
N GLU A 381 -18.22 17.96 0.05
CA GLU A 381 -17.33 18.92 0.71
C GLU A 381 -15.94 18.36 0.95
N MET A 382 -15.83 17.07 1.25
CA MET A 382 -14.57 16.34 1.34
C MET A 382 -13.77 16.51 0.06
N TRP A 383 -14.34 16.16 -1.10
CA TRP A 383 -13.62 16.24 -2.38
C TRP A 383 -13.23 17.68 -2.75
N ARG A 384 -14.07 18.66 -2.39
CA ARG A 384 -13.74 20.08 -2.59
C ARG A 384 -12.57 20.52 -1.73
N GLU A 385 -12.58 20.18 -0.45
CA GLU A 385 -11.50 20.53 0.49
C GLU A 385 -10.20 19.83 0.12
N LEU A 386 -10.25 18.53 -0.21
CA LEU A 386 -9.07 17.80 -0.64
C LEU A 386 -8.45 18.41 -1.91
N LEU A 387 -9.28 18.80 -2.89
CA LEU A 387 -8.80 19.49 -4.10
C LEU A 387 -8.14 20.83 -3.76
N HIS A 388 -8.71 21.58 -2.82
CA HIS A 388 -8.15 22.85 -2.36
C HIS A 388 -6.77 22.65 -1.73
N ARG A 389 -6.63 21.71 -0.80
CA ARG A 389 -5.36 21.40 -0.12
C ARG A 389 -4.28 20.92 -1.09
N ILE A 390 -4.63 20.06 -2.04
CA ILE A 390 -3.68 19.59 -3.07
C ILE A 390 -3.20 20.76 -3.94
N ARG A 391 -4.09 21.69 -4.31
CA ARG A 391 -3.69 22.89 -5.09
C ARG A 391 -2.80 23.83 -4.30
N LEU A 392 -3.06 24.04 -3.00
CA LEU A 392 -2.17 24.84 -2.17
C LEU A 392 -0.76 24.23 -2.11
N PHE A 393 -0.68 22.90 -2.02
CA PHE A 393 0.60 22.18 -2.07
C PHE A 393 1.27 22.29 -3.45
N GLN A 394 0.50 22.18 -4.55
CA GLN A 394 0.98 22.39 -5.91
C GLN A 394 1.55 23.80 -6.10
N ASP A 395 0.78 24.82 -5.73
CA ASP A 395 1.17 26.23 -5.85
C ASP A 395 2.43 26.53 -5.05
N ALA A 396 2.58 25.94 -3.86
CA ALA A 396 3.79 26.07 -3.07
C ALA A 396 5.01 25.49 -3.80
N LEU A 397 4.88 24.34 -4.42
CA LEU A 397 5.97 23.73 -5.19
C LEU A 397 6.31 24.53 -6.44
N ASP A 398 5.31 25.00 -7.18
CA ASP A 398 5.48 25.71 -8.45
C ASP A 398 6.06 27.12 -8.28
N GLN A 399 5.71 27.84 -7.20
CA GLN A 399 6.09 29.25 -7.03
C GLN A 399 7.54 29.48 -6.57
N LYS A 400 8.21 28.50 -5.95
CA LYS A 400 9.43 28.78 -5.17
C LYS A 400 10.47 27.64 -5.06
N LEU A 401 10.34 26.54 -5.80
CA LEU A 401 11.49 25.65 -6.01
C LEU A 401 12.48 26.31 -6.97
N ASP A 402 13.39 27.12 -6.44
CA ASP A 402 14.61 27.48 -7.15
C ASP A 402 15.31 26.15 -7.53
N PRO A 403 15.68 25.91 -8.80
CA PRO A 403 16.38 24.69 -9.21
C PRO A 403 17.70 24.45 -8.46
N LYS A 404 18.22 25.44 -7.72
CA LYS A 404 19.37 25.29 -6.80
C LYS A 404 18.99 24.82 -5.38
N VAL A 405 17.75 24.99 -4.96
CA VAL A 405 17.22 24.48 -3.67
C VAL A 405 17.13 22.94 -3.70
N ASP A 406 17.01 22.37 -4.90
CA ASP A 406 16.78 20.95 -5.19
C ASP A 406 17.93 19.99 -4.78
N ARG A 407 19.07 20.49 -4.26
CA ARG A 407 20.21 19.64 -3.86
C ARG A 407 20.93 20.01 -2.57
N VAL A 408 20.65 21.17 -1.99
CA VAL A 408 21.47 21.72 -0.88
C VAL A 408 20.67 21.90 0.42
N HIS A 409 19.36 22.13 0.34
CA HIS A 409 18.53 22.34 1.53
C HIS A 409 17.70 21.10 1.85
N ARG A 410 18.17 20.32 2.83
CA ARG A 410 17.45 19.14 3.34
C ARG A 410 16.28 19.48 4.24
N GLN A 411 16.21 20.72 4.75
CA GLN A 411 15.00 21.23 5.39
C GLN A 411 14.04 21.72 4.32
N LEU A 412 12.88 21.07 4.23
CA LEU A 412 11.79 21.50 3.37
C LEU A 412 11.45 22.96 3.71
N PRO A 413 11.45 23.89 2.74
CA PRO A 413 11.12 25.28 3.00
C PRO A 413 9.81 25.39 3.79
N GLU A 414 9.81 26.21 4.85
CA GLU A 414 8.72 26.27 5.84
C GLU A 414 7.33 26.45 5.20
N TYR A 415 7.25 27.20 4.10
CA TYR A 415 5.99 27.39 3.38
C TYR A 415 5.49 26.10 2.69
N ILE A 416 6.36 25.27 2.10
CA ILE A 416 5.98 23.96 1.53
C ILE A 416 5.64 23.00 2.66
N ARG A 417 6.48 22.99 3.70
CA ARG A 417 6.27 22.17 4.90
C ARG A 417 4.90 22.44 5.51
N LYS A 418 4.51 23.71 5.66
CA LYS A 418 3.18 24.09 6.15
C LYS A 418 2.04 23.57 5.27
N GLN A 419 2.17 23.61 3.94
CA GLN A 419 1.13 23.06 3.06
C GLN A 419 1.03 21.54 3.16
N LEU A 420 2.16 20.85 3.29
CA LEU A 420 2.22 19.41 3.46
C LEU A 420 1.65 18.97 4.83
N GLU A 421 2.03 19.67 5.91
CA GLU A 421 1.44 19.53 7.26
C GLU A 421 -0.07 19.79 7.26
N GLY A 422 -0.56 20.69 6.42
CA GLY A 422 -1.99 20.97 6.23
C GLY A 422 -2.74 19.98 5.33
N LEU A 423 -2.04 19.16 4.53
CA LEU A 423 -2.64 18.17 3.62
C LEU A 423 -2.70 16.77 4.25
N LEU A 424 -1.64 16.35 4.94
CA LEU A 424 -1.52 15.00 5.51
C LEU A 424 -2.68 14.59 6.44
N PRO A 425 -3.16 15.45 7.37
CA PRO A 425 -4.25 15.06 8.27
C PRO A 425 -5.54 14.76 7.50
N TYR A 426 -5.88 15.59 6.51
CA TYR A 426 -7.07 15.38 5.67
C TYR A 426 -7.01 14.04 4.94
N LEU A 427 -5.86 13.71 4.33
CA LEU A 427 -5.72 12.44 3.64
C LEU A 427 -5.84 11.22 4.58
N ILE A 428 -5.24 11.29 5.78
CA ILE A 428 -5.30 10.22 6.78
C ILE A 428 -6.75 10.03 7.28
N HIS A 429 -7.42 11.13 7.65
CA HIS A 429 -8.79 11.07 8.15
C HIS A 429 -9.79 10.63 7.08
N PHE A 430 -9.71 11.18 5.86
CA PHE A 430 -10.61 10.80 4.77
C PHE A 430 -10.42 9.35 4.33
N GLU A 431 -9.18 8.85 4.32
CA GLU A 431 -8.94 7.43 4.07
C GLU A 431 -9.57 6.56 5.18
N SER A 432 -9.37 6.92 6.45
CA SER A 432 -9.95 6.21 7.58
C SER A 432 -11.48 6.15 7.53
N ASP A 433 -12.14 7.29 7.25
CA ASP A 433 -13.60 7.37 7.15
C ASP A 433 -14.13 6.53 5.98
N GLN A 434 -13.46 6.60 4.83
CA GLN A 434 -13.85 5.84 3.66
C GLN A 434 -13.68 4.33 3.89
N VAL A 435 -12.59 3.92 4.56
CA VAL A 435 -12.38 2.52 4.94
C VAL A 435 -13.50 2.03 5.85
N LYS A 436 -13.85 2.79 6.91
CA LYS A 436 -14.95 2.44 7.82
C LYS A 436 -16.26 2.28 7.05
N LEU A 437 -16.56 3.18 6.11
CA LEU A 437 -17.76 3.13 5.28
C LEU A 437 -17.78 1.91 4.35
N VAL A 438 -16.64 1.57 3.73
CA VAL A 438 -16.51 0.35 2.91
C VAL A 438 -16.76 -0.90 3.76
N VAL A 439 -16.13 -0.99 4.94
CA VAL A 439 -16.23 -2.15 5.82
C VAL A 439 -17.65 -2.35 6.30
N SER A 440 -18.29 -1.30 6.84
CA SER A 440 -19.66 -1.38 7.33
C SER A 440 -20.64 -1.75 6.22
N SER A 441 -20.48 -1.18 5.02
CA SER A 441 -21.34 -1.47 3.87
C SER A 441 -21.14 -2.87 3.30
N PHE A 442 -19.90 -3.37 3.25
CA PHE A 442 -19.57 -4.69 2.70
C PHE A 442 -20.12 -5.82 3.57
N LEU A 443 -20.01 -5.69 4.90
CA LEU A 443 -20.42 -6.70 5.86
C LEU A 443 -21.91 -7.10 5.72
N VAL A 444 -22.77 -6.12 5.44
CA VAL A 444 -24.21 -6.33 5.30
C VAL A 444 -24.69 -6.32 3.85
N ALA A 445 -23.77 -6.30 2.89
CA ALA A 445 -24.10 -6.35 1.48
C ALA A 445 -24.95 -7.61 1.16
N PRO A 446 -25.99 -7.49 0.31
CA PRO A 446 -26.91 -8.60 0.00
C PRO A 446 -26.26 -9.93 -0.40
N GLY A 447 -25.11 -9.88 -1.09
CA GLY A 447 -24.35 -11.06 -1.53
C GLY A 447 -23.36 -11.62 -0.50
N VAL A 448 -23.20 -10.96 0.65
CA VAL A 448 -22.17 -11.30 1.65
C VAL A 448 -22.78 -11.58 3.03
N ARG A 449 -23.83 -10.85 3.42
CA ARG A 449 -24.42 -10.92 4.77
C ARG A 449 -24.84 -12.33 5.22
N ALA A 450 -25.19 -13.22 4.28
CA ALA A 450 -25.53 -14.61 4.60
C ALA A 450 -24.34 -15.43 5.14
N HIS A 451 -23.11 -14.97 4.91
CA HIS A 451 -21.87 -15.68 5.25
C HIS A 451 -21.25 -15.28 6.60
N TYR A 452 -21.81 -14.28 7.30
CA TYR A 452 -21.31 -13.81 8.60
C TYR A 452 -22.14 -14.40 9.76
N MET A 453 -21.45 -14.90 10.79
CA MET A 453 -22.04 -15.39 12.05
C MET A 453 -21.66 -14.47 13.23
N GLU A 454 -22.56 -14.37 14.20
CA GLU A 454 -22.71 -13.28 15.18
C GLU A 454 -21.56 -13.06 16.20
N ASP A 455 -20.86 -14.10 16.68
CA ASP A 455 -20.12 -13.96 17.96
C ASP A 455 -18.93 -12.99 17.95
N ASN A 456 -18.57 -12.50 16.77
CA ASN A 456 -17.97 -11.19 16.54
C ASN A 456 -18.05 -10.94 15.03
N ILE A 457 -18.28 -9.69 14.61
CA ILE A 457 -18.20 -9.24 13.20
C ILE A 457 -16.88 -9.69 12.51
N SER A 458 -15.89 -10.13 13.29
CA SER A 458 -14.59 -10.64 12.88
C SER A 458 -14.48 -12.14 12.57
N ARG A 459 -15.56 -12.95 12.60
CA ARG A 459 -15.51 -14.38 12.24
C ARG A 459 -16.49 -14.76 11.14
N VAL A 460 -16.02 -14.71 9.89
CA VAL A 460 -16.63 -15.48 8.78
C VAL A 460 -16.52 -16.97 9.12
N ASN A 461 -17.56 -17.77 8.86
CA ASN A 461 -17.46 -19.22 8.96
C ASN A 461 -16.46 -19.71 7.89
N SER A 462 -15.18 -19.80 8.29
CA SER A 462 -14.04 -19.99 7.39
C SER A 462 -14.00 -21.36 6.73
N LYS A 463 -14.84 -22.30 7.19
CA LYS A 463 -14.92 -23.65 6.62
C LYS A 463 -15.58 -23.67 5.24
N ASP A 464 -16.63 -22.86 5.03
CA ASP A 464 -17.41 -22.88 3.79
C ASP A 464 -17.14 -21.67 2.86
N HIS A 465 -16.57 -20.57 3.39
CA HIS A 465 -16.43 -19.31 2.64
C HIS A 465 -15.06 -18.63 2.81
N LYS A 466 -13.98 -19.39 2.57
CA LYS A 466 -12.57 -18.95 2.71
C LYS A 466 -12.25 -17.62 2.01
N HIS A 467 -12.83 -17.39 0.83
CA HIS A 467 -12.54 -16.19 0.04
C HIS A 467 -13.21 -14.92 0.58
N ILE A 468 -14.43 -15.01 1.11
CA ILE A 468 -15.10 -13.89 1.80
C ILE A 468 -14.37 -13.54 3.10
N SER A 469 -13.89 -14.55 3.84
CA SER A 469 -13.01 -14.33 5.00
C SER A 469 -11.75 -13.57 4.62
N LYS A 470 -11.14 -13.89 3.48
CA LYS A 470 -9.93 -13.19 3.01
C LYS A 470 -10.21 -11.73 2.63
N VAL A 471 -11.36 -11.45 2.00
CA VAL A 471 -11.78 -10.06 1.73
C VAL A 471 -11.97 -9.29 3.03
N PHE A 472 -12.62 -9.90 4.02
CA PHE A 472 -12.76 -9.29 5.33
C PHE A 472 -11.41 -9.01 6.00
N ASP A 473 -10.46 -9.94 5.94
CA ASP A 473 -9.12 -9.74 6.50
C ASP A 473 -8.38 -8.57 5.84
N LEU A 474 -8.51 -8.43 4.52
CA LEU A 474 -7.97 -7.28 3.78
C LEU A 474 -8.62 -5.96 4.23
N LEU A 475 -9.95 -5.93 4.34
CA LEU A 475 -10.68 -4.75 4.76
C LEU A 475 -10.36 -4.37 6.21
N MET A 476 -10.23 -5.33 7.12
CA MET A 476 -9.86 -5.06 8.51
C MET A 476 -8.43 -4.58 8.65
N ALA A 477 -7.52 -5.07 7.81
CA ALA A 477 -6.15 -4.56 7.79
C ALA A 477 -6.07 -3.09 7.34
N LEU A 478 -7.07 -2.58 6.59
CA LEU A 478 -7.19 -1.15 6.27
C LEU A 478 -7.68 -0.31 7.46
N VAL A 479 -8.46 -0.89 8.38
CA VAL A 479 -9.13 -0.14 9.47
C VAL A 479 -8.17 0.22 10.61
N SER A 480 -7.14 -0.57 10.85
CA SER A 480 -6.25 -0.43 12.03
C SER A 480 -5.34 0.81 11.93
N PRO A 481 -5.61 1.91 12.67
CA PRO A 481 -4.91 3.18 12.49
C PRO A 481 -3.46 3.16 13.01
N GLU A 482 -3.22 2.46 14.13
CA GLU A 482 -1.90 2.21 14.73
C GLU A 482 -0.93 1.49 13.77
N LYS A 483 -1.51 0.87 12.74
CA LYS A 483 -0.88 0.03 11.72
C LYS A 483 -0.81 0.72 10.33
N SER A 484 -1.40 1.92 10.21
CA SER A 484 -1.63 2.61 8.93
C SER A 484 -0.61 3.72 8.59
N LEU A 485 0.29 4.06 9.52
CA LEU A 485 1.23 5.20 9.40
C LEU A 485 2.25 5.11 8.24
N GLY A 486 2.28 4.01 7.48
CA GLY A 486 3.18 3.84 6.34
C GLY A 486 2.62 4.28 4.98
N GLY A 487 1.34 4.66 4.85
CA GLY A 487 0.68 5.18 3.62
C GLY A 487 0.75 4.31 2.34
N LEU A 488 1.54 3.23 2.33
CA LEU A 488 1.77 2.28 1.26
C LEU A 488 1.00 0.96 1.48
N SER A 489 0.36 0.80 2.65
CA SER A 489 -0.39 -0.41 3.00
C SER A 489 -1.74 -0.50 2.29
N SER A 490 -2.50 0.60 2.20
CA SER A 490 -3.87 0.58 1.65
C SER A 490 -3.92 0.24 0.17
N TRP A 491 -3.02 0.83 -0.61
CA TRP A 491 -2.96 0.60 -2.04
C TRP A 491 -2.63 -0.85 -2.39
N GLY A 492 -1.71 -1.47 -1.65
CA GLY A 492 -1.36 -2.87 -1.85
C GLY A 492 -2.49 -3.82 -1.45
N MET A 493 -3.32 -3.44 -0.47
CA MET A 493 -4.53 -4.18 -0.08
C MET A 493 -5.64 -4.05 -1.13
N LEU A 494 -5.82 -2.86 -1.72
CA LEU A 494 -6.78 -2.64 -2.81
C LEU A 494 -6.42 -3.42 -4.07
N ASP A 495 -5.13 -3.50 -4.43
CA ASP A 495 -4.68 -4.38 -5.53
C ASP A 495 -5.01 -5.85 -5.27
N GLN A 496 -4.78 -6.33 -4.03
CA GLN A 496 -5.15 -7.69 -3.65
C GLN A 496 -6.65 -7.93 -3.71
N LEU A 497 -7.46 -6.97 -3.26
CA LEU A 497 -8.91 -7.06 -3.32
C LEU A 497 -9.40 -7.16 -4.77
N GLU A 498 -8.86 -6.34 -5.67
CA GLU A 498 -9.19 -6.37 -7.10
C GLU A 498 -8.76 -7.68 -7.76
N ARG A 499 -7.58 -8.22 -7.40
CA ARG A 499 -7.12 -9.53 -7.88
C ARG A 499 -8.04 -10.66 -7.40
N LEU A 500 -8.48 -10.64 -6.14
CA LEU A 500 -9.42 -11.62 -5.61
C LEU A 500 -10.77 -11.51 -6.33
N ARG A 501 -11.28 -10.29 -6.54
CA ARG A 501 -12.51 -10.02 -7.28
C ARG A 501 -12.46 -10.59 -8.70
N LYS A 502 -11.32 -10.50 -9.39
CA LYS A 502 -11.15 -11.06 -10.75
C LYS A 502 -11.03 -12.58 -10.77
N LYS A 503 -10.44 -13.19 -9.73
CA LYS A 503 -10.19 -14.64 -9.66
C LYS A 503 -11.38 -15.43 -9.12
N ASP A 504 -12.19 -14.83 -8.24
CA ASP A 504 -13.29 -15.51 -7.55
C ASP A 504 -14.68 -14.92 -7.87
N PRO A 505 -15.56 -15.69 -8.56
CA PRO A 505 -16.93 -15.29 -8.84
C PRO A 505 -17.79 -14.99 -7.59
N ILE A 506 -17.51 -15.61 -6.44
CA ILE A 506 -18.24 -15.36 -5.19
C ILE A 506 -17.90 -13.97 -4.66
N VAL A 507 -16.62 -13.62 -4.61
CA VAL A 507 -16.15 -12.27 -4.25
C VAL A 507 -16.69 -11.24 -5.24
N GLN A 508 -16.66 -11.54 -6.55
CA GLN A 508 -17.21 -10.66 -7.58
C GLN A 508 -18.70 -10.36 -7.37
N LYS A 509 -19.51 -11.36 -7.02
CA LYS A 509 -20.94 -11.18 -6.73
C LYS A 509 -21.19 -10.48 -5.39
N GLY A 510 -20.29 -10.65 -4.41
CA GLY A 510 -20.37 -10.01 -3.10
C GLY A 510 -20.12 -8.50 -3.16
N ILE A 511 -19.27 -8.03 -4.07
CA ILE A 511 -19.01 -6.60 -4.30
C ILE A 511 -20.15 -6.01 -5.16
N THR A 512 -21.15 -5.46 -4.49
CA THR A 512 -22.29 -4.78 -5.14
C THR A 512 -21.85 -3.48 -5.83
N PRO A 513 -22.67 -2.91 -6.74
CA PRO A 513 -22.36 -1.60 -7.34
C PRO A 513 -22.15 -0.48 -6.31
N HIS A 514 -22.85 -0.53 -5.17
CA HIS A 514 -22.67 0.42 -4.07
C HIS A 514 -21.28 0.28 -3.43
N VAL A 515 -20.89 -0.95 -3.05
CA VAL A 515 -19.55 -1.20 -2.49
C VAL A 515 -18.45 -0.89 -3.50
N ALA A 516 -18.66 -1.20 -4.79
CA ALA A 516 -17.72 -0.86 -5.86
C ALA A 516 -17.49 0.66 -5.99
N LYS A 517 -18.55 1.48 -5.84
CA LYS A 517 -18.43 2.95 -5.80
C LYS A 517 -17.54 3.38 -4.62
N LEU A 518 -17.80 2.85 -3.43
CA LEU A 518 -17.02 3.17 -2.23
C LEU A 518 -15.53 2.74 -2.38
N LEU A 519 -15.27 1.55 -2.93
CA LEU A 519 -13.90 1.11 -3.21
C LEU A 519 -13.20 1.98 -4.26
N SER A 520 -13.95 2.50 -5.24
CA SER A 520 -13.41 3.44 -6.23
C SER A 520 -13.02 4.78 -5.59
N ASP A 521 -13.82 5.29 -4.67
CA ASP A 521 -13.51 6.51 -3.91
C ASP A 521 -12.27 6.29 -3.03
N LEU A 522 -12.22 5.17 -2.30
CA LEU A 522 -11.05 4.78 -1.50
C LEU A 522 -9.78 4.68 -2.36
N SER A 523 -9.87 4.09 -3.55
CA SER A 523 -8.72 3.96 -4.46
C SER A 523 -8.13 5.31 -4.90
N VAL A 524 -8.96 6.35 -5.03
CA VAL A 524 -8.48 7.70 -5.36
C VAL A 524 -7.77 8.32 -4.15
N ILE A 525 -8.34 8.20 -2.95
CA ILE A 525 -7.73 8.72 -1.72
C ILE A 525 -6.40 8.02 -1.44
N SER A 526 -6.37 6.68 -1.51
CA SER A 526 -5.15 5.89 -1.32
C SER A 526 -4.08 6.21 -2.36
N GLU A 527 -4.44 6.51 -3.61
CA GLU A 527 -3.46 6.98 -4.60
C GLU A 527 -2.92 8.38 -4.25
N CYS A 528 -3.76 9.28 -3.75
CA CYS A 528 -3.30 10.60 -3.28
C CYS A 528 -2.32 10.45 -2.11
N ASN A 529 -2.64 9.59 -1.13
CA ASN A 529 -1.73 9.24 -0.04
C ASN A 529 -0.42 8.69 -0.58
N ARG A 530 -0.48 7.70 -1.47
CA ARG A 530 0.72 7.11 -2.08
C ARG A 530 1.60 8.16 -2.77
N GLN A 531 1.01 9.10 -3.50
CA GLN A 531 1.76 10.17 -4.17
C GLN A 531 2.44 11.12 -3.18
N VAL A 532 1.75 11.50 -2.09
CA VAL A 532 2.36 12.31 -1.02
C VAL A 532 3.45 11.54 -0.28
N MET A 533 3.29 10.23 -0.08
CA MET A 533 4.31 9.39 0.52
C MET A 533 5.57 9.26 -0.33
N LEU A 534 5.52 9.49 -1.65
CA LEU A 534 6.73 9.55 -2.49
C LEU A 534 7.61 10.77 -2.20
N PHE A 535 7.11 11.75 -1.43
CA PHE A 535 7.86 12.94 -1.05
C PHE A 535 8.76 12.72 0.19
N GLN A 536 9.39 11.54 0.26
CA GLN A 536 10.37 11.22 1.28
C GLN A 536 11.68 11.99 1.09
N PRO A 537 12.45 12.23 2.18
CA PRO A 537 12.16 11.85 3.58
C PRO A 537 11.22 12.82 4.32
N TRP A 538 10.75 13.88 3.66
CA TRP A 538 10.03 14.98 4.32
C TRP A 538 8.68 14.56 4.87
N THR A 539 7.93 13.73 4.13
CA THR A 539 6.65 13.20 4.61
C THR A 539 6.84 12.38 5.90
N GLY A 540 7.83 11.49 5.94
CA GLY A 540 8.16 10.70 7.14
C GLY A 540 8.54 11.58 8.32
N GLN A 541 9.45 12.55 8.12
CA GLN A 541 9.85 13.49 9.18
C GLN A 541 8.66 14.28 9.75
N ILE A 542 7.75 14.75 8.88
CA ILE A 542 6.56 15.44 9.33
C ILE A 542 5.67 14.49 10.13
N LEU A 543 5.43 13.26 9.67
CA LEU A 543 4.64 12.28 10.40
C LEU A 543 5.23 11.95 11.77
N ASP A 544 6.56 11.79 11.86
CA ASP A 544 7.27 11.58 13.12
C ASP A 544 7.17 12.80 14.05
N ASP A 545 7.37 14.00 13.51
CA ASP A 545 7.22 15.26 14.25
C ASP A 545 5.79 15.46 14.75
N LEU A 546 4.79 14.97 14.01
CA LEU A 546 3.39 14.98 14.41
C LEU A 546 3.13 13.93 15.49
N ALA A 547 3.66 12.72 15.34
CA ALA A 547 3.53 11.64 16.32
C ALA A 547 4.19 11.97 17.67
N HIS A 548 5.38 12.58 17.65
CA HIS A 548 6.14 12.96 18.85
C HIS A 548 5.53 14.11 19.66
N ARG A 549 4.64 14.91 19.07
CA ARG A 549 3.93 15.96 19.82
C ARG A 549 2.90 15.38 20.81
N CYS A 550 2.71 14.05 20.87
CA CYS A 550 1.68 13.37 21.69
C CYS A 550 0.24 13.87 21.45
N ASP A 551 0.05 14.68 20.41
CA ASP A 551 -1.10 15.53 20.12
C ASP A 551 -1.43 15.48 18.61
N LEU A 552 -1.25 14.32 17.97
CA LEU A 552 -1.74 14.10 16.59
C LEU A 552 -3.20 14.56 16.44
N GLY A 553 -3.99 14.43 17.52
CA GLY A 553 -5.36 14.93 17.62
C GLY A 553 -5.52 16.42 17.95
N GLU A 554 -4.57 17.10 18.60
CA GLU A 554 -4.75 18.50 19.04
C GLU A 554 -4.17 19.54 18.07
N ILE A 555 -3.02 19.31 17.42
CA ILE A 555 -2.37 20.35 16.58
C ILE A 555 -2.72 20.21 15.09
N THR A 556 -2.64 19.00 14.54
CA THR A 556 -3.05 18.70 13.15
C THR A 556 -4.53 18.40 13.02
N GLY A 557 -5.15 17.94 14.11
CA GLY A 557 -6.59 17.77 14.21
C GLY A 557 -7.34 19.10 14.29
N ALA A 558 -6.76 20.20 14.75
CA ALA A 558 -7.53 21.43 14.96
C ALA A 558 -8.13 22.02 13.67
N GLU A 559 -7.35 22.13 12.58
CA GLU A 559 -7.89 22.61 11.30
C GLU A 559 -8.88 21.62 10.69
N PHE A 560 -8.54 20.32 10.69
CA PHE A 560 -9.42 19.27 10.19
C PHE A 560 -10.74 19.22 10.97
N LYS A 561 -10.66 19.21 12.31
CA LYS A 561 -11.79 19.19 13.23
C LYS A 561 -12.63 20.45 13.10
N SER A 562 -12.01 21.61 12.93
CA SER A 562 -12.75 22.86 12.67
C SER A 562 -13.52 22.78 11.34
N TRP A 563 -12.91 22.22 10.30
CA TRP A 563 -13.59 21.94 9.04
C TRP A 563 -14.73 20.92 9.23
N GLU A 564 -14.47 19.81 9.93
CA GLU A 564 -15.43 18.73 10.19
C GLU A 564 -16.63 19.24 11.00
N GLU A 565 -16.40 20.03 12.05
CA GLU A 565 -17.44 20.68 12.86
C GLU A 565 -18.25 21.68 12.02
N SER A 566 -17.60 22.39 11.10
CA SER A 566 -18.27 23.33 10.20
C SER A 566 -19.19 22.60 9.21
N VAL A 567 -18.70 21.52 8.59
CA VAL A 567 -19.48 20.69 7.66
C VAL A 567 -20.61 19.98 8.40
N SER A 568 -20.33 19.39 9.56
CA SER A 568 -21.34 18.74 10.41
C SER A 568 -22.40 19.74 10.86
N GLY A 569 -21.99 20.94 11.29
CA GLY A 569 -22.89 22.02 11.67
C GLY A 569 -23.78 22.49 10.52
N LEU A 570 -23.24 22.57 9.30
CA LEU A 570 -24.02 22.86 8.09
C LEU A 570 -25.07 21.76 7.85
N ILE A 571 -24.66 20.49 7.85
CA ILE A 571 -25.56 19.34 7.64
C ILE A 571 -26.66 19.34 8.70
N MET A 572 -26.32 19.44 9.98
CA MET A 572 -27.28 19.40 11.08
C MET A 572 -28.28 20.56 11.07
N ARG A 573 -27.90 21.75 10.57
CA ARG A 573 -28.81 22.89 10.41
C ARG A 573 -29.87 22.66 9.34
N HIS A 574 -29.56 21.85 8.32
CA HIS A 574 -30.45 21.59 7.20
C HIS A 574 -31.22 20.27 7.34
N MET A 575 -30.81 19.37 8.23
CA MET A 575 -31.54 18.15 8.56
C MET A 575 -32.64 18.42 9.59
N SER A 576 -33.90 18.49 9.16
CA SER A 576 -35.06 18.59 10.05
C SER A 576 -35.96 17.33 10.00
N PRO A 577 -36.72 17.03 11.07
CA PRO A 577 -37.69 15.93 11.05
C PRO A 577 -38.74 16.04 9.93
N GLU A 578 -39.07 17.26 9.52
CA GLU A 578 -39.96 17.53 8.37
C GLU A 578 -39.31 17.12 7.05
N LEU A 579 -38.04 17.47 6.84
CA LEU A 579 -37.28 17.07 5.64
C LEU A 579 -37.24 15.54 5.51
N VAL A 580 -37.00 14.85 6.62
CA VAL A 580 -36.97 13.39 6.69
C VAL A 580 -38.34 12.80 6.32
N LYS A 581 -39.43 13.34 6.86
CA LYS A 581 -40.79 12.90 6.52
C LYS A 581 -41.12 13.06 5.05
N LEU A 582 -40.63 14.12 4.40
CA LEU A 582 -40.83 14.35 2.97
C LEU A 582 -40.10 13.30 2.13
N ALA A 583 -38.88 12.95 2.53
CA ALA A 583 -38.01 11.97 1.88
C ALA A 583 -38.36 10.49 2.15
N THR A 584 -39.30 10.18 3.05
CA THR A 584 -39.69 8.79 3.34
C THR A 584 -40.30 8.10 2.10
N PRO A 585 -39.74 6.97 1.61
CA PRO A 585 -40.19 6.30 0.39
C PRO A 585 -41.44 5.41 0.60
N GLU A 586 -42.21 5.65 1.66
CA GLU A 586 -43.46 4.92 1.93
C GLU A 586 -44.45 5.07 0.77
N GLU A 587 -45.30 4.06 0.60
CA GLU A 587 -46.37 4.06 -0.42
C GLU A 587 -45.92 4.30 -1.87
N LYS A 588 -44.66 4.00 -2.20
CA LYS A 588 -44.09 4.21 -3.55
C LYS A 588 -44.04 5.69 -3.96
N ARG A 589 -43.85 6.60 -2.99
CA ARG A 589 -43.84 8.06 -3.17
C ARG A 589 -42.95 8.56 -4.31
N PHE A 590 -41.81 7.92 -4.52
CA PHE A 590 -40.81 8.28 -5.55
C PHE A 590 -40.75 7.29 -6.71
N HIS A 591 -41.70 6.34 -6.79
CA HIS A 591 -41.68 5.32 -7.82
C HIS A 591 -41.88 5.91 -9.22
N TYR A 592 -40.87 5.72 -10.08
CA TYR A 592 -40.81 6.37 -11.39
C TYR A 592 -40.79 5.34 -12.54
N PRO A 593 -41.96 4.85 -13.00
CA PRO A 593 -42.06 3.71 -13.92
C PRO A 593 -41.84 4.08 -15.41
N THR A 594 -40.65 4.55 -15.76
CA THR A 594 -40.28 4.95 -17.14
C THR A 594 -40.33 3.82 -18.16
N HIS A 595 -40.16 2.57 -17.72
CA HIS A 595 -40.23 1.36 -18.54
C HIS A 595 -41.66 0.97 -18.94
N LYS A 596 -42.69 1.56 -18.32
CA LYS A 596 -44.09 1.28 -18.64
C LYS A 596 -44.59 2.17 -19.77
N ARG A 597 -45.56 1.67 -20.54
CA ARG A 597 -46.25 2.47 -21.55
C ARG A 597 -46.91 3.68 -20.89
N ARG A 598 -46.75 4.88 -21.49
CA ARG A 598 -47.38 6.12 -21.02
C ARG A 598 -48.91 6.04 -21.15
N THR A 599 -49.57 5.67 -20.07
CA THR A 599 -51.03 5.81 -19.86
C THR A 599 -51.31 7.03 -18.98
N LYS A 600 -52.57 7.46 -18.87
CA LYS A 600 -52.94 8.58 -17.97
C LYS A 600 -52.50 8.30 -16.52
N GLU A 601 -52.66 7.07 -16.07
CA GLU A 601 -52.26 6.63 -14.73
C GLU A 601 -50.74 6.66 -14.54
N VAL A 602 -49.98 6.17 -15.52
CA VAL A 602 -48.51 6.20 -15.47
C VAL A 602 -47.99 7.64 -15.50
N VAL A 603 -48.57 8.51 -16.32
CA VAL A 603 -48.18 9.93 -16.36
C VAL A 603 -48.48 10.63 -15.03
N ALA A 604 -49.64 10.37 -14.42
CA ALA A 604 -49.96 10.93 -13.11
C ALA A 604 -48.99 10.45 -12.02
N GLN A 605 -48.54 9.18 -12.08
CA GLN A 605 -47.52 8.66 -11.16
C GLN A 605 -46.16 9.35 -11.33
N LEU A 606 -45.72 9.56 -12.58
CA LEU A 606 -44.46 10.30 -12.86
C LEU A 606 -44.54 11.73 -12.32
N GLN A 607 -45.63 12.45 -12.60
CA GLN A 607 -45.83 13.82 -12.11
C GLN A 607 -45.91 13.89 -10.58
N LEU A 608 -46.56 12.92 -9.94
CA LEU A 608 -46.65 12.88 -8.48
C LEU A 608 -45.27 12.65 -7.86
N ALA A 609 -44.46 11.75 -8.42
CA ALA A 609 -43.08 11.53 -7.97
C ALA A 609 -42.21 12.79 -8.14
N GLU A 610 -42.36 13.53 -9.24
CA GLU A 610 -41.69 14.81 -9.49
C GLU A 610 -42.12 15.88 -8.48
N ILE A 611 -43.43 16.01 -8.20
CA ILE A 611 -43.95 16.95 -7.19
C ILE A 611 -43.45 16.60 -5.79
N ASN A 612 -43.45 15.31 -5.44
CA ASN A 612 -42.97 14.85 -4.14
C ASN A 612 -41.48 15.16 -3.95
N LEU A 613 -40.67 14.98 -5.01
CA LEU A 613 -39.25 15.33 -4.95
C LEU A 613 -39.04 16.85 -4.95
N ALA A 614 -39.85 17.63 -5.67
CA ALA A 614 -39.74 19.09 -5.68
C ALA A 614 -40.14 19.75 -4.34
N ASN A 615 -41.00 19.09 -3.56
CA ASN A 615 -41.36 19.52 -2.21
C ASN A 615 -40.28 19.20 -1.16
N PHE A 616 -39.44 18.20 -1.44
CA PHE A 616 -38.24 17.86 -0.68
C PHE A 616 -37.09 18.81 -1.08
#